data_AF-A0A954LE98-F1
#
_entry.id   AF-A0A954LE98-F1
#
_cell.length_a   1.000
_cell.length_b   1.000
_cell.length_c   1.000
_cell.angle_alpha   90.00
_cell.angle_beta   90.00
_cell.angle_gamma   90.00
#
_symmetry.space_group_name_H-M   'P 1'
#
loop_
_entity.id
_entity.type
_entity.pdbx_description
1 polymer ?
#
loop_
_entity_poly.entity_id
_entity_poly.type
_entity_poly.pdbx_seq_one_letter_code
_entity_poly.pdbx_strand_id
1 'polypeptide(L)'
;MRVLRDNREWIAEVRSISFQGGILSRAGITLTEVLMALMIMSIGISAVAVLFPISMLRSLQANQLTNGAIVKYNVETLLEVAPSMIFDPDGDGDLREHFRNPATRNYIIDPVSFYTHNRDALEDSSSPAATMQLAGWYGNDGGNAIQVMQRFGLGLKTTDGNAGTNISSATALQYLATAIANQGDGWETQVDTVAIEDVTVKLPDGSLGIIGAVVSSEVDLSGTPSLASLGIPFVGGRPLIADPGLFRVVLYSENGKRAQAFPLTNVILLPSGDWGIMWSEDIDGDGGFDADFNDNDAADFRPLPAELLIPDVDSDGNADFRGRVLIQSRRMNDYNWFLTVRRRGDGAVRSVDVVVRYSDGVDPTEERVFQASFAGGSSVIGVKKWADGTEPNILKGKFVFDIVNARWYRIQDVQEKPLFASGSFWSNYDYLVTLETTPRLKDTAGTDGLDGSVDGSAPGGLTFGAAMFPPGIVDVYPMGSIGIPEELK
;
A
#
# COMPACT_ATOMS: atom_id res chain seq x y z
N MET A 1 75.60 10.45 -5.39
CA MET A 1 74.25 9.89 -5.63
C MET A 1 73.24 10.85 -5.02
N ARG A 2 72.33 11.38 -5.83
CA ARG A 2 71.55 12.59 -5.51
C ARG A 2 70.47 12.27 -4.48
N VAL A 3 70.78 12.56 -3.23
CA VAL A 3 69.93 12.36 -2.05
C VAL A 3 69.54 13.73 -1.51
N LEU A 4 68.24 13.86 -1.24
CA LEU A 4 67.56 14.68 -0.25
C LEU A 4 68.45 15.63 0.58
N ARG A 5 68.15 16.93 0.54
CA ARG A 5 68.50 17.83 1.64
C ARG A 5 67.24 18.48 2.17
N ASP A 6 66.90 18.01 3.35
CA ASP A 6 65.84 18.50 4.20
C ASP A 6 66.45 19.43 5.25
N ASN A 7 65.67 20.48 5.57
CA ASN A 7 65.49 21.05 6.90
C ASN A 7 66.52 21.99 7.57
N ARG A 8 65.93 23.10 8.06
CA ARG A 8 66.32 24.01 9.16
C ARG A 8 67.36 25.10 8.79
N GLU A 9 67.20 26.38 9.11
CA GLU A 9 66.38 27.05 10.13
C GLU A 9 66.45 28.60 9.98
N TRP A 10 65.36 29.28 10.34
CA TRP A 10 65.23 30.63 10.94
C TRP A 10 65.59 31.97 10.21
N ILE A 11 64.52 32.77 10.06
CA ILE A 11 64.33 34.18 10.51
C ILE A 11 64.59 35.36 9.54
N ALA A 12 63.47 36.07 9.32
CA ALA A 12 63.27 37.50 9.10
C ALA A 12 63.79 38.16 7.81
N GLU A 13 62.86 38.35 6.88
CA GLU A 13 62.69 39.68 6.29
C GLU A 13 61.19 39.93 6.03
N VAL A 14 60.51 40.44 7.05
CA VAL A 14 59.22 41.12 6.89
C VAL A 14 59.50 42.42 6.16
N ARG A 15 59.46 42.40 4.82
CA ARG A 15 59.38 43.63 4.03
C ARG A 15 57.94 44.13 4.09
N SER A 16 57.80 45.25 4.78
CA SER A 16 56.61 46.08 4.83
C SER A 16 56.08 46.36 3.42
N ILE A 17 54.96 45.75 3.06
CA ILE A 17 54.09 46.28 2.01
C ILE A 17 53.46 47.52 2.64
N SER A 18 54.06 48.68 2.37
CA SER A 18 53.46 49.98 2.65
C SER A 18 52.20 50.08 1.82
N PHE A 19 51.05 49.80 2.45
CA PHE A 19 49.74 50.18 1.97
C PHE A 19 49.74 51.71 1.85
N GLN A 20 50.07 52.22 0.66
CA GLN A 20 49.80 53.61 0.34
C GLN A 20 48.29 53.78 0.45
N GLY A 21 47.88 54.38 1.57
CA GLY A 21 46.53 54.85 1.82
C GLY A 21 46.15 55.91 0.80
N GLY A 22 45.85 55.48 -0.42
CA GLY A 22 44.75 56.07 -1.15
C GLY A 22 43.52 55.74 -0.33
N ILE A 23 43.08 56.71 0.47
CA ILE A 23 41.73 56.73 1.02
C ILE A 23 40.83 56.68 -0.22
N LEU A 24 40.47 55.47 -0.67
CA LEU A 24 39.19 55.28 -1.34
C LEU A 24 38.22 55.82 -0.32
N SER A 25 37.77 57.06 -0.55
CA SER A 25 36.70 57.68 0.22
C SER A 25 35.68 56.57 0.40
N ARG A 26 35.49 56.12 1.65
CA ARG A 26 34.38 55.25 1.99
C ARG A 26 33.17 56.13 1.74
N ALA A 27 32.71 56.16 0.50
CA ALA A 27 31.41 56.70 0.16
C ALA A 27 30.45 55.92 1.05
N GLY A 28 29.93 56.58 2.08
CA GLY A 28 28.96 55.98 2.95
C GLY A 28 27.85 55.45 2.07
N ILE A 29 27.44 54.19 2.30
CA ILE A 29 26.30 53.62 1.59
C ILE A 29 25.12 54.54 1.86
N THR A 30 24.54 55.08 0.80
CA THR A 30 23.42 56.01 0.94
C THR A 30 22.21 55.23 1.47
N LEU A 31 21.37 55.89 2.28
CA LEU A 31 20.13 55.29 2.76
C LEU A 31 19.28 54.73 1.60
N THR A 32 19.30 55.42 0.45
CA THR A 32 18.63 55.00 -0.79
C THR A 32 19.20 53.70 -1.37
N GLU A 33 20.52 53.47 -1.34
CA GLU A 33 21.10 52.20 -1.81
C GLU A 33 20.71 51.04 -0.90
N VAL A 34 20.71 51.24 0.42
CA VAL A 34 20.24 50.22 1.38
C VAL A 34 18.76 49.91 1.16
N LEU A 35 17.93 50.95 1.02
CA LEU A 35 16.49 50.76 0.81
C LEU A 35 16.18 50.09 -0.53
N MET A 36 16.91 50.43 -1.60
CA MET A 36 16.78 49.76 -2.89
C MET A 36 17.25 48.30 -2.81
N ALA A 37 18.37 48.03 -2.13
CA ALA A 37 18.88 46.67 -1.94
C ALA A 37 17.90 45.82 -1.11
N LEU A 38 17.34 46.36 -0.02
CA LEU A 38 16.33 45.69 0.78
C LEU A 38 15.05 45.46 -0.01
N MET A 39 14.58 46.43 -0.80
CA MET A 39 13.40 46.27 -1.64
C MET A 39 13.58 45.14 -2.66
N ILE A 40 14.71 45.10 -3.37
CA ILE A 40 15.01 44.04 -4.35
C ILE A 40 15.12 42.68 -3.64
N MET A 41 15.79 42.64 -2.49
CA MET A 41 15.92 41.41 -1.70
C MET A 41 14.56 40.92 -1.19
N SER A 42 13.69 41.80 -0.70
CA SER A 42 12.34 41.45 -0.24
C SER A 42 11.47 40.89 -1.37
N ILE A 43 11.58 41.43 -2.58
CA ILE A 43 10.87 40.90 -3.76
C ILE A 43 11.42 39.50 -4.12
N GLY A 44 12.74 39.32 -4.12
CA GLY A 44 13.36 38.01 -4.38
C GLY A 44 12.96 36.94 -3.35
N ILE A 45 13.03 37.27 -2.06
CA ILE A 45 12.71 36.33 -0.97
C ILE A 45 11.22 35.98 -0.98
N SER A 46 10.33 36.96 -1.19
CA SER A 46 8.88 36.68 -1.24
C SER A 46 8.49 35.80 -2.42
N ALA A 47 9.10 35.99 -3.59
CA ALA A 47 8.89 35.12 -4.74
C ALA A 47 9.34 33.68 -4.47
N VAL A 48 10.54 33.49 -3.90
CA VAL A 48 11.07 32.15 -3.56
C VAL A 48 10.22 31.47 -2.47
N ALA A 49 9.81 32.22 -1.44
CA ALA A 49 9.01 31.70 -0.34
C ALA A 49 7.64 31.14 -0.78
N VAL A 50 7.06 31.67 -1.85
CA VAL A 50 5.77 31.19 -2.40
C VAL A 50 5.97 30.13 -3.47
N LEU A 51 6.92 30.32 -4.40
CA LEU A 51 7.09 29.42 -5.53
C LEU A 51 7.72 28.08 -5.15
N PHE A 52 8.63 28.06 -4.17
CA PHE A 52 9.30 26.83 -3.78
C PHE A 52 8.33 25.79 -3.17
N PRO A 53 7.49 26.13 -2.17
CA PRO A 53 6.50 25.18 -1.65
C PRO A 53 5.49 24.72 -2.71
N ILE A 54 5.02 25.63 -3.58
CA ILE A 54 4.09 25.26 -4.67
C ILE A 54 4.75 24.28 -5.64
N SER A 55 6.03 24.51 -5.98
CA SER A 55 6.79 23.60 -6.84
C SER A 55 6.94 22.22 -6.21
N MET A 56 7.21 22.15 -4.90
CA MET A 56 7.32 20.88 -4.18
C MET A 56 5.98 20.13 -4.17
N LEU A 57 4.87 20.81 -3.87
CA LEU A 57 3.54 20.20 -3.88
C LEU A 57 3.16 19.66 -5.27
N ARG A 58 3.44 20.43 -6.33
CA ARG A 58 3.20 19.97 -7.71
C ARG A 58 4.06 18.77 -8.08
N SER A 59 5.32 18.73 -7.64
CA SER A 59 6.20 17.58 -7.86
C SER A 59 5.70 16.33 -7.14
N LEU A 60 5.21 16.47 -5.90
CA LEU A 60 4.63 15.35 -5.14
C LEU A 60 3.35 14.83 -5.82
N GLN A 61 2.47 15.73 -6.26
CA GLN A 61 1.26 15.36 -7.00
C GLN A 61 1.59 14.65 -8.31
N ALA A 62 2.60 15.12 -9.06
CA ALA A 62 3.04 14.47 -10.29
C ALA A 62 3.58 13.06 -10.06
N ASN A 63 4.36 12.86 -8.99
CA ASN A 63 4.83 11.52 -8.59
C ASN A 63 3.67 10.61 -8.21
N GLN A 64 2.69 11.11 -7.44
CA GLN A 64 1.49 10.36 -7.07
C GLN A 64 0.67 9.93 -8.27
N LEU A 65 0.44 10.83 -9.24
CA LEU A 65 -0.28 10.51 -10.46
C LEU A 65 0.49 9.49 -11.34
N THR A 66 1.81 9.60 -11.41
CA THR A 66 2.64 8.64 -12.17
C THR A 66 2.57 7.25 -11.56
N ASN A 67 2.76 7.13 -10.24
CA ASN A 67 2.68 5.86 -9.53
C ASN A 67 1.26 5.27 -9.60
N GLY A 68 0.23 6.12 -9.46
CA GLY A 68 -1.15 5.67 -9.59
C GLY A 68 -1.48 5.17 -11.00
N ALA A 69 -0.94 5.79 -12.04
CA ALA A 69 -1.11 5.31 -13.41
C ALA A 69 -0.43 3.94 -13.62
N ILE A 70 0.75 3.71 -13.02
CA ILE A 70 1.41 2.40 -13.06
C ILE A 70 0.54 1.33 -12.39
N VAL A 71 0.04 1.60 -11.19
CA VAL A 71 -0.87 0.68 -10.47
C VAL A 71 -2.11 0.38 -11.31
N LYS A 72 -2.71 1.38 -11.94
CA LYS A 72 -3.83 1.18 -12.86
C LYS A 72 -3.51 0.18 -13.97
N TYR A 73 -2.42 0.36 -14.72
CA TYR A 73 -2.08 -0.56 -15.82
C TYR A 73 -1.80 -1.99 -15.35
N ASN A 74 -1.22 -2.12 -14.15
CA ASN A 74 -1.01 -3.40 -13.50
C ASN A 74 -2.34 -4.10 -13.17
N VAL A 75 -3.31 -3.34 -12.64
CA VAL A 75 -4.67 -3.84 -12.38
C VAL A 75 -5.38 -4.22 -13.68
N GLU A 76 -5.25 -3.42 -14.74
CA GLU A 76 -5.81 -3.74 -16.06
C GLU A 76 -5.26 -5.08 -16.57
N THR A 77 -3.94 -5.28 -16.48
CA THR A 77 -3.29 -6.54 -16.86
C THR A 77 -3.76 -7.72 -16.00
N LEU A 78 -3.91 -7.49 -14.68
CA LEU A 78 -4.38 -8.52 -13.76
C LEU A 78 -5.82 -8.95 -14.09
N LEU A 79 -6.69 -8.00 -14.42
CA LEU A 79 -8.07 -8.26 -14.84
C LEU A 79 -8.16 -8.94 -16.21
N GLU A 80 -7.21 -8.70 -17.11
CA GLU A 80 -7.10 -9.41 -18.39
C GLU A 80 -6.70 -10.88 -18.19
N VAL A 81 -5.81 -11.16 -17.24
CA VAL A 81 -5.36 -12.54 -16.93
C VAL A 81 -6.42 -13.30 -16.13
N ALA A 82 -7.07 -12.65 -15.17
CA ALA A 82 -8.03 -13.27 -14.26
C ALA A 82 -9.35 -12.47 -14.24
N PRO A 83 -10.16 -12.55 -15.31
CA PRO A 83 -11.41 -11.79 -15.39
C PRO A 83 -12.45 -12.25 -14.35
N SER A 84 -12.32 -13.48 -13.83
CA SER A 84 -13.16 -14.00 -12.74
C SER A 84 -13.15 -13.11 -11.51
N MET A 85 -12.09 -12.33 -11.26
CA MET A 85 -11.99 -11.40 -10.14
C MET A 85 -13.15 -10.39 -10.08
N ILE A 86 -13.69 -10.01 -11.25
CA ILE A 86 -14.83 -9.10 -11.34
C ILE A 86 -16.13 -9.89 -11.28
N PHE A 87 -16.18 -11.08 -11.88
CA PHE A 87 -17.42 -11.81 -12.09
C PHE A 87 -17.84 -12.68 -10.88
N ASP A 88 -16.85 -13.23 -10.18
CA ASP A 88 -16.87 -14.08 -8.99
C ASP A 88 -15.89 -13.50 -7.94
N PRO A 89 -16.22 -12.34 -7.34
CA PRO A 89 -15.29 -11.60 -6.48
C PRO A 89 -15.05 -12.28 -5.12
N ASP A 90 -15.85 -13.26 -4.73
CA ASP A 90 -15.69 -14.07 -3.52
C ASP A 90 -15.15 -15.47 -3.81
N GLY A 91 -15.07 -15.89 -5.08
CA GLY A 91 -14.36 -17.10 -5.52
C GLY A 91 -15.04 -18.38 -5.08
N ASP A 92 -16.37 -18.39 -4.90
CA ASP A 92 -17.13 -19.59 -4.56
C ASP A 92 -17.65 -20.36 -5.79
N GLY A 93 -17.50 -19.78 -6.99
CA GLY A 93 -17.99 -20.32 -8.25
C GLY A 93 -19.51 -20.15 -8.46
N ASP A 94 -20.26 -19.61 -7.50
CA ASP A 94 -21.67 -19.24 -7.67
C ASP A 94 -21.81 -17.83 -8.24
N LEU A 95 -21.60 -17.77 -9.54
CA LEU A 95 -21.86 -16.56 -10.31
C LEU A 95 -23.29 -16.01 -10.17
N ARG A 96 -24.29 -16.84 -9.79
CA ARG A 96 -25.70 -16.43 -9.80
C ARG A 96 -26.01 -15.38 -8.75
N GLU A 97 -25.34 -15.40 -7.60
CA GLU A 97 -25.56 -14.39 -6.58
C GLU A 97 -25.16 -12.99 -7.09
N HIS A 98 -24.03 -12.88 -7.77
CA HIS A 98 -23.54 -11.61 -8.33
C HIS A 98 -24.29 -11.16 -9.58
N PHE A 99 -24.91 -12.08 -10.32
CA PHE A 99 -25.64 -11.76 -11.55
C PHE A 99 -27.12 -11.43 -11.33
N ARG A 100 -27.78 -12.11 -10.39
CA ARG A 100 -29.25 -12.07 -10.28
C ARG A 100 -29.75 -11.36 -9.04
N ASN A 101 -28.94 -11.19 -8.01
CA ASN A 101 -29.36 -10.54 -6.79
C ASN A 101 -29.31 -9.01 -6.94
N PRO A 102 -30.44 -8.29 -6.85
CA PRO A 102 -30.44 -6.83 -6.91
C PRO A 102 -29.61 -6.18 -5.80
N ALA A 103 -29.43 -6.87 -4.66
CA ALA A 103 -28.66 -6.38 -3.51
C ALA A 103 -27.14 -6.39 -3.73
N THR A 104 -26.63 -7.15 -4.72
CA THR A 104 -25.20 -7.30 -5.03
C THR A 104 -24.85 -6.71 -6.40
N ARG A 105 -25.69 -5.83 -6.95
CA ARG A 105 -25.46 -5.21 -8.26
C ARG A 105 -24.25 -4.27 -8.29
N ASN A 106 -24.06 -3.54 -7.20
CA ASN A 106 -22.94 -2.65 -7.00
C ASN A 106 -22.15 -3.17 -5.80
N TYR A 107 -20.85 -3.33 -5.97
CA TYR A 107 -19.97 -3.83 -4.92
C TYR A 107 -18.55 -3.32 -5.12
N ILE A 108 -17.78 -3.51 -4.07
CA ILE A 108 -16.37 -3.17 -4.02
C ILE A 108 -15.55 -4.43 -3.95
N ILE A 109 -14.44 -4.42 -4.67
CA ILE A 109 -13.40 -5.42 -4.56
C ILE A 109 -12.19 -4.72 -3.97
N ASP A 110 -11.94 -4.93 -2.68
CA ASP A 110 -10.84 -4.30 -1.94
C ASP A 110 -10.08 -5.40 -1.20
N PRO A 111 -9.07 -6.01 -1.84
CA PRO A 111 -8.36 -7.13 -1.21
C PRO A 111 -7.66 -6.69 0.07
N VAL A 112 -6.97 -5.55 0.08
CA VAL A 112 -6.18 -5.14 1.24
C VAL A 112 -7.07 -4.85 2.43
N SER A 113 -8.04 -3.93 2.30
CA SER A 113 -8.83 -3.53 3.47
C SER A 113 -9.75 -4.66 3.96
N PHE A 114 -10.22 -5.54 3.06
CA PHE A 114 -11.04 -6.69 3.46
C PHE A 114 -10.29 -7.59 4.46
N TYR A 115 -9.06 -7.98 4.17
CA TYR A 115 -8.28 -8.83 5.08
C TYR A 115 -7.68 -8.07 6.25
N THR A 116 -7.41 -6.77 6.12
CA THR A 116 -7.06 -5.93 7.28
C THR A 116 -8.19 -5.94 8.30
N HIS A 117 -9.42 -5.64 7.87
CA HIS A 117 -10.58 -5.70 8.77
C HIS A 117 -10.85 -7.10 9.31
N ASN A 118 -10.65 -8.14 8.50
CA ASN A 118 -10.84 -9.50 8.99
C ASN A 118 -9.79 -9.89 10.04
N ARG A 119 -8.52 -9.49 9.88
CA ARG A 119 -7.49 -9.72 10.90
C ARG A 119 -7.81 -8.94 12.17
N ASP A 120 -8.11 -7.65 12.05
CA ASP A 120 -8.44 -6.80 13.20
C ASP A 120 -9.69 -7.33 13.95
N ALA A 121 -10.64 -7.92 13.22
CA ALA A 121 -11.79 -8.64 13.79
C ALA A 121 -11.43 -9.83 14.66
N LEU A 122 -10.38 -10.55 14.30
CA LEU A 122 -9.92 -11.73 15.03
C LEU A 122 -9.03 -11.35 16.21
N GLU A 123 -8.33 -10.20 16.13
CA GLU A 123 -7.60 -9.62 17.25
C GLU A 123 -8.55 -9.05 18.32
N ASP A 124 -9.67 -8.45 17.91
CA ASP A 124 -10.73 -8.02 18.82
C ASP A 124 -11.60 -9.19 19.31
N SER A 125 -11.09 -9.90 20.31
CA SER A 125 -11.77 -11.02 20.98
C SER A 125 -13.13 -10.68 21.61
N SER A 126 -13.51 -9.40 21.71
CA SER A 126 -14.75 -8.97 22.36
C SER A 126 -15.99 -9.09 21.48
N SER A 127 -15.86 -9.04 20.15
CA SER A 127 -16.98 -9.24 19.21
C SER A 127 -16.56 -9.65 17.78
N PRO A 128 -15.95 -10.83 17.57
CA PRO A 128 -15.44 -11.25 16.26
C PRO A 128 -16.50 -11.23 15.14
N ALA A 129 -17.74 -11.58 15.47
CA ALA A 129 -18.85 -11.62 14.51
C ALA A 129 -19.32 -10.22 14.05
N ALA A 130 -19.21 -9.19 14.90
CA ALA A 130 -19.55 -7.82 14.51
C ALA A 130 -18.45 -7.22 13.62
N THR A 131 -17.20 -7.53 13.89
CA THR A 131 -16.05 -7.00 13.16
C THR A 131 -15.84 -7.73 11.82
N MET A 132 -16.19 -9.01 11.69
CA MET A 132 -16.28 -9.70 10.39
C MET A 132 -17.37 -9.10 9.47
N GLN A 133 -18.44 -8.52 10.04
CA GLN A 133 -19.39 -7.75 9.23
C GLN A 133 -18.77 -6.44 8.72
N LEU A 134 -17.83 -5.82 9.43
CA LEU A 134 -17.13 -4.63 8.93
C LEU A 134 -16.27 -4.95 7.70
N ALA A 135 -15.69 -6.16 7.62
CA ALA A 135 -14.93 -6.60 6.45
C ALA A 135 -15.82 -6.80 5.21
N GLY A 136 -17.01 -7.40 5.37
CA GLY A 136 -17.91 -7.75 4.26
C GLY A 136 -18.73 -6.59 3.67
N TRP A 137 -18.74 -5.43 4.33
CA TRP A 137 -19.49 -4.25 3.90
C TRP A 137 -18.58 -3.03 3.81
N TYR A 138 -18.84 -2.16 2.84
CA TYR A 138 -18.16 -0.88 2.67
C TYR A 138 -19.06 0.25 3.14
N GLY A 139 -18.49 1.19 3.90
CA GLY A 139 -19.25 2.31 4.46
C GLY A 139 -19.60 2.13 5.94
N ASN A 140 -18.62 1.84 6.78
CA ASN A 140 -18.85 1.57 8.20
C ASN A 140 -18.45 2.78 9.09
N ASP A 141 -18.91 2.82 10.34
CA ASP A 141 -18.67 3.96 11.24
C ASP A 141 -17.73 3.67 12.41
N GLY A 142 -17.04 2.51 12.37
CA GLY A 142 -16.18 1.99 13.43
C GLY A 142 -16.89 1.16 14.51
N GLY A 143 -18.23 1.10 14.52
CA GLY A 143 -19.00 0.27 15.45
C GLY A 143 -20.14 -0.51 14.80
N ASN A 144 -20.65 -0.03 13.66
CA ASN A 144 -21.73 -0.64 12.89
C ASN A 144 -21.36 -0.67 11.41
N ALA A 145 -21.57 -1.81 10.76
CA ALA A 145 -21.60 -1.87 9.30
C ALA A 145 -22.92 -1.26 8.82
N ILE A 146 -22.86 -0.08 8.19
CA ILE A 146 -24.00 0.41 7.42
C ILE A 146 -23.99 -0.46 6.15
N GLN A 147 -24.90 -1.45 6.07
CA GLN A 147 -24.94 -2.46 5.01
C GLN A 147 -25.41 -1.87 3.67
N VAL A 148 -24.66 -0.91 3.12
CA VAL A 148 -25.03 -0.17 1.91
C VAL A 148 -24.41 -0.79 0.67
N MET A 149 -23.16 -1.24 0.77
CA MET A 149 -22.41 -1.82 -0.35
C MET A 149 -21.58 -3.00 0.12
N GLN A 150 -21.63 -4.12 -0.61
CA GLN A 150 -20.81 -5.27 -0.27
C GLN A 150 -19.35 -5.04 -0.67
N ARG A 151 -18.44 -5.57 0.16
CA ARG A 151 -16.99 -5.58 -0.08
C ARG A 151 -16.51 -7.02 -0.19
N PHE A 152 -15.67 -7.28 -1.18
CA PHE A 152 -15.06 -8.57 -1.43
C PHE A 152 -13.54 -8.49 -1.44
N GLY A 153 -12.90 -9.54 -0.95
CA GLY A 153 -11.45 -9.68 -0.86
C GLY A 153 -10.78 -10.37 -2.06
N LEU A 154 -11.38 -10.35 -3.26
CA LEU A 154 -10.91 -11.12 -4.44
C LEU A 154 -11.01 -12.64 -4.31
N GLY A 155 -11.85 -13.14 -3.41
CA GLY A 155 -12.04 -14.58 -3.22
C GLY A 155 -10.79 -15.31 -2.75
N LEU A 156 -9.82 -14.60 -2.16
CA LEU A 156 -8.68 -15.25 -1.50
C LEU A 156 -9.23 -16.01 -0.29
N LYS A 157 -9.33 -17.33 -0.43
CA LYS A 157 -9.87 -18.20 0.61
C LYS A 157 -8.76 -19.06 1.16
N THR A 158 -8.85 -19.41 2.44
CA THR A 158 -8.10 -20.56 2.93
C THR A 158 -8.60 -21.83 2.24
N THR A 159 -7.81 -22.88 2.33
CA THR A 159 -8.13 -24.26 1.90
C THR A 159 -9.51 -24.72 2.19
N ASP A 160 -9.95 -24.44 3.40
CA ASP A 160 -11.21 -24.92 3.93
C ASP A 160 -12.38 -24.08 3.38
N GLY A 161 -12.13 -23.24 2.38
CA GLY A 161 -13.06 -22.28 1.80
C GLY A 161 -13.28 -21.05 2.70
N ASN A 162 -12.53 -20.92 3.79
CA ASN A 162 -12.77 -19.89 4.80
C ASN A 162 -12.00 -18.60 4.49
N ALA A 163 -12.60 -17.43 4.69
CA ALA A 163 -11.93 -16.14 4.46
C ALA A 163 -10.85 -15.78 5.52
N GLY A 164 -10.32 -16.74 6.27
CA GLY A 164 -9.42 -16.53 7.43
C GLY A 164 -10.18 -16.61 8.77
N THR A 165 -10.14 -17.77 9.42
CA THR A 165 -10.88 -18.07 10.68
C THR A 165 -10.03 -17.93 11.95
N ASN A 166 -8.72 -17.69 11.80
CA ASN A 166 -7.79 -17.45 12.89
C ASN A 166 -6.77 -16.37 12.48
N ILE A 167 -6.11 -15.78 13.48
CA ILE A 167 -5.21 -14.63 13.28
C ILE A 167 -4.08 -14.95 12.30
N SER A 168 -3.46 -16.13 12.38
CA SER A 168 -2.38 -16.54 11.48
C SER A 168 -2.85 -16.61 10.02
N SER A 169 -3.99 -17.24 9.77
CA SER A 169 -4.57 -17.34 8.43
C SER A 169 -5.01 -15.99 7.87
N ALA A 170 -5.63 -15.14 8.71
CA ALA A 170 -6.02 -13.79 8.30
C ALA A 170 -4.81 -12.90 7.99
N THR A 171 -3.74 -13.04 8.78
CA THR A 171 -2.47 -12.34 8.55
C THR A 171 -1.84 -12.78 7.23
N ALA A 172 -1.80 -14.09 6.96
CA ALA A 172 -1.30 -14.63 5.70
C ALA A 172 -2.10 -14.10 4.49
N LEU A 173 -3.44 -14.08 4.58
CA LEU A 173 -4.32 -13.55 3.53
C LEU A 173 -4.15 -12.04 3.35
N GLN A 174 -3.96 -11.27 4.42
CA GLN A 174 -3.68 -9.83 4.35
C GLN A 174 -2.37 -9.55 3.60
N TYR A 175 -1.33 -10.33 3.89
CA TYR A 175 -0.07 -10.24 3.17
C TYR A 175 -0.22 -10.61 1.69
N LEU A 176 -0.93 -11.69 1.36
CA LEU A 176 -1.20 -12.08 -0.03
C LEU A 176 -2.00 -11.00 -0.77
N ALA A 177 -3.03 -10.46 -0.14
CA ALA A 177 -3.81 -9.36 -0.67
C ALA A 177 -2.94 -8.13 -0.92
N THR A 178 -2.03 -7.81 -0.01
CA THR A 178 -1.06 -6.73 -0.18
C THR A 178 -0.06 -7.05 -1.30
N ALA A 179 0.34 -8.30 -1.48
CA ALA A 179 1.22 -8.71 -2.58
C ALA A 179 0.55 -8.56 -3.96
N ILE A 180 -0.75 -8.86 -4.04
CA ILE A 180 -1.56 -8.68 -5.24
C ILE A 180 -1.84 -7.20 -5.48
N ALA A 181 -2.11 -6.45 -4.41
CA ALA A 181 -2.42 -5.03 -4.48
C ALA A 181 -1.20 -4.17 -4.83
N ASN A 182 -0.06 -4.46 -4.20
CA ASN A 182 1.16 -3.67 -4.28
C ASN A 182 2.06 -4.24 -5.37
N GLN A 183 1.72 -4.08 -6.64
CA GLN A 183 2.58 -4.58 -7.73
C GLN A 183 3.83 -3.70 -8.01
N GLY A 184 4.27 -2.91 -7.03
CA GLY A 184 5.56 -2.23 -7.07
C GLY A 184 6.68 -3.08 -6.46
N ASP A 185 7.91 -2.92 -6.96
CA ASP A 185 9.15 -3.50 -6.40
C ASP A 185 9.61 -2.71 -5.14
N GLY A 186 8.65 -2.40 -4.25
CA GLY A 186 8.88 -1.67 -3.02
C GLY A 186 9.20 -2.63 -1.88
N TRP A 187 10.44 -2.58 -1.40
CA TRP A 187 10.90 -3.41 -0.29
C TRP A 187 11.35 -2.52 0.87
N GLU A 188 10.91 -2.87 2.07
CA GLU A 188 11.34 -2.24 3.31
C GLU A 188 12.36 -3.14 3.99
N THR A 189 13.50 -2.58 4.38
CA THR A 189 14.54 -3.34 5.09
C THR A 189 14.15 -3.43 6.55
N GLN A 190 13.81 -4.64 6.99
CA GLN A 190 13.48 -4.93 8.38
C GLN A 190 14.75 -5.12 9.20
N VAL A 191 15.72 -5.82 8.61
CA VAL A 191 16.97 -6.17 9.27
C VAL A 191 18.12 -5.94 8.32
N ASP A 192 19.21 -5.38 8.86
CA ASP A 192 20.46 -5.14 8.17
C ASP A 192 21.60 -5.61 9.06
N THR A 193 22.24 -6.70 8.68
CA THR A 193 23.27 -7.36 9.49
C THR A 193 24.34 -8.02 8.61
N VAL A 194 25.28 -8.72 9.22
CA VAL A 194 26.35 -9.47 8.56
C VAL A 194 26.28 -10.92 9.03
N ALA A 195 26.48 -11.86 8.10
CA ALA A 195 26.57 -13.28 8.44
C ALA A 195 27.81 -13.56 9.28
N ILE A 196 27.62 -14.25 10.41
CA ILE A 196 28.71 -14.67 11.30
C ILE A 196 29.18 -16.09 10.98
N GLU A 197 28.24 -16.94 10.60
CA GLU A 197 28.46 -18.32 10.17
C GLU A 197 27.50 -18.62 9.01
N ASP A 198 27.74 -19.70 8.30
CA ASP A 198 26.95 -20.19 7.18
C ASP A 198 26.24 -21.48 7.56
N VAL A 199 25.06 -21.69 6.97
CA VAL A 199 24.33 -22.95 7.11
C VAL A 199 24.58 -23.76 5.85
N THR A 200 25.42 -24.78 5.99
CA THR A 200 25.84 -25.64 4.87
C THR A 200 25.05 -26.93 4.83
N VAL A 201 24.88 -27.43 3.61
CA VAL A 201 24.29 -28.73 3.31
C VAL A 201 25.20 -29.51 2.38
N LYS A 202 25.23 -30.83 2.50
CA LYS A 202 26.05 -31.67 1.64
C LYS A 202 25.24 -32.13 0.42
N LEU A 203 25.70 -31.74 -0.75
CA LEU A 203 25.05 -32.04 -2.03
C LEU A 203 25.29 -33.49 -2.46
N PRO A 204 24.45 -34.05 -3.37
CA PRO A 204 24.57 -35.43 -3.82
C PRO A 204 25.90 -35.75 -4.53
N ASP A 205 26.56 -34.72 -5.09
CA ASP A 205 27.89 -34.82 -5.70
C ASP A 205 29.05 -34.75 -4.67
N GLY A 206 28.71 -34.57 -3.39
CA GLY A 206 29.64 -34.48 -2.27
C GLY A 206 30.17 -33.09 -1.97
N SER A 207 29.80 -32.06 -2.75
CA SER A 207 30.13 -30.65 -2.46
C SER A 207 29.24 -30.08 -1.36
N LEU A 208 29.64 -28.97 -0.73
CA LEU A 208 28.76 -28.24 0.20
C LEU A 208 28.05 -27.09 -0.52
N GLY A 209 26.74 -26.97 -0.31
CA GLY A 209 25.94 -25.81 -0.68
C GLY A 209 25.60 -24.98 0.55
N ILE A 210 25.69 -23.65 0.46
CA ILE A 210 25.18 -22.76 1.51
C ILE A 210 23.70 -22.51 1.24
N ILE A 211 22.85 -22.85 2.21
CA ILE A 211 21.38 -22.79 2.15
C ILE A 211 20.77 -21.81 3.17
N GLY A 212 21.62 -21.27 4.04
CA GLY A 212 21.24 -20.31 5.06
C GLY A 212 22.45 -19.53 5.57
N ALA A 213 22.18 -18.51 6.37
CA ALA A 213 23.19 -17.71 7.06
C ALA A 213 22.84 -17.60 8.53
N VAL A 214 23.86 -17.68 9.39
CA VAL A 214 23.73 -17.43 10.83
C VAL A 214 24.03 -15.97 11.10
N VAL A 215 23.20 -15.34 11.92
CA VAL A 215 23.37 -13.95 12.38
C VAL A 215 23.34 -13.90 13.89
N SER A 216 24.05 -12.93 14.45
CA SER A 216 24.19 -12.76 15.90
C SER A 216 22.84 -12.71 16.62
N SER A 217 22.80 -13.35 17.78
CA SER A 217 21.71 -13.24 18.78
C SER A 217 21.38 -11.82 19.22
N GLU A 218 22.29 -10.86 19.02
CA GLU A 218 22.04 -9.43 19.27
C GLU A 218 21.07 -8.81 18.27
N VAL A 219 20.87 -9.45 17.10
CA VAL A 219 19.88 -9.03 16.11
C VAL A 219 18.50 -9.50 16.56
N ASP A 220 17.60 -8.55 16.79
CA ASP A 220 16.22 -8.87 17.14
C ASP A 220 15.42 -9.32 15.90
N LEU A 221 15.26 -10.63 15.76
CA LEU A 221 14.43 -11.25 14.74
C LEU A 221 13.07 -11.72 15.28
N SER A 222 12.73 -11.43 16.54
CA SER A 222 11.51 -11.94 17.17
C SER A 222 10.22 -11.46 16.49
N GLY A 223 10.28 -10.32 15.81
CA GLY A 223 9.18 -9.76 15.02
C GLY A 223 9.25 -10.04 13.51
N THR A 224 10.24 -10.79 13.03
CA THR A 224 10.40 -11.09 11.59
C THR A 224 9.59 -12.35 11.23
N PRO A 225 8.49 -12.25 10.46
CA PRO A 225 7.75 -13.40 10.03
C PRO A 225 8.54 -14.19 8.98
N SER A 226 8.64 -15.50 9.16
CA SER A 226 9.01 -16.48 8.14
C SER A 226 7.79 -17.26 7.66
N LEU A 227 7.87 -17.93 6.50
CA LEU A 227 6.81 -18.84 6.03
C LEU A 227 6.45 -19.87 7.13
N ALA A 228 7.47 -20.43 7.78
CA ALA A 228 7.30 -21.37 8.90
C ALA A 228 6.50 -20.78 10.07
N SER A 229 6.71 -19.50 10.40
CA SER A 229 6.02 -18.83 11.52
C SER A 229 4.63 -18.31 11.16
N LEU A 230 4.37 -18.01 9.87
CA LEU A 230 3.11 -17.44 9.41
C LEU A 230 1.96 -18.45 9.41
N GLY A 231 2.25 -19.76 9.55
CA GLY A 231 1.22 -20.80 9.63
C GLY A 231 0.30 -20.75 8.41
N ILE A 232 0.90 -20.80 7.23
CA ILE A 232 0.20 -20.61 5.95
C ILE A 232 -0.88 -21.70 5.81
N PRO A 233 -2.15 -21.34 5.54
CA PRO A 233 -3.20 -22.34 5.32
C PRO A 233 -2.96 -23.16 4.02
N PHE A 234 -3.25 -24.48 4.04
CA PHE A 234 -2.85 -25.48 3.02
C PHE A 234 -3.97 -26.20 2.26
N VAL A 235 -4.14 -25.91 0.96
CA VAL A 235 -4.80 -26.51 -0.23
C VAL A 235 -4.72 -27.99 -0.58
N GLY A 236 -5.01 -28.96 0.28
CA GLY A 236 -4.87 -30.37 -0.14
C GLY A 236 -3.42 -30.72 -0.50
N GLY A 237 -2.49 -30.28 0.36
CA GLY A 237 -1.05 -30.38 0.17
C GLY A 237 -0.47 -29.28 -0.73
N ARG A 238 -1.04 -28.06 -0.71
CA ARG A 238 -0.52 -26.89 -1.44
C ARG A 238 -0.76 -25.63 -0.60
N PRO A 239 0.21 -24.77 -0.29
CA PRO A 239 -0.11 -23.55 0.43
C PRO A 239 -0.80 -22.58 -0.50
N LEU A 240 -1.57 -21.71 0.11
CA LEU A 240 -2.16 -20.56 -0.56
C LEU A 240 -1.15 -19.51 -1.01
N ILE A 241 0.09 -19.62 -0.55
CA ILE A 241 1.18 -18.71 -0.87
C ILE A 241 2.32 -19.56 -1.45
N ALA A 242 2.48 -19.55 -2.76
CA ALA A 242 3.75 -19.94 -3.37
C ALA A 242 4.76 -18.80 -3.16
N ASP A 243 5.82 -19.01 -2.39
CA ASP A 243 6.81 -17.95 -2.11
C ASP A 243 7.68 -17.65 -3.35
N PRO A 244 8.02 -16.38 -3.66
CA PRO A 244 8.91 -15.49 -2.88
C PRO A 244 8.40 -14.04 -2.73
N GLY A 245 7.17 -13.82 -2.23
CA GLY A 245 6.44 -12.55 -2.43
C GLY A 245 6.36 -11.58 -1.26
N LEU A 246 6.64 -12.03 -0.03
CA LEU A 246 6.32 -11.30 1.20
C LEU A 246 7.54 -10.88 1.99
N PHE A 247 8.47 -11.82 2.20
CA PHE A 247 9.76 -11.57 2.80
C PHE A 247 10.84 -12.16 1.90
N ARG A 248 11.95 -11.43 1.77
CA ARG A 248 13.12 -11.92 1.06
C ARG A 248 14.37 -11.66 1.87
N VAL A 249 15.33 -12.54 1.72
CA VAL A 249 16.70 -12.29 2.14
C VAL A 249 17.49 -11.78 0.95
N VAL A 250 18.23 -10.68 1.14
CA VAL A 250 19.15 -10.15 0.14
C VAL A 250 20.57 -10.26 0.68
N LEU A 251 21.36 -11.08 0.02
CA LEU A 251 22.73 -11.39 0.38
C LEU A 251 23.66 -10.57 -0.50
N TYR A 252 24.57 -9.83 0.11
CA TYR A 252 25.63 -9.11 -0.60
C TYR A 252 26.94 -9.83 -0.40
N SER A 253 27.77 -9.90 -1.44
CA SER A 253 29.18 -10.29 -1.30
C SER A 253 29.87 -9.42 -0.26
N GLU A 254 30.94 -9.91 0.37
CA GLU A 254 31.74 -9.16 1.36
C GLU A 254 32.15 -7.76 0.87
N ASN A 255 32.47 -7.63 -0.42
CA ASN A 255 32.87 -6.35 -1.04
C ASN A 255 31.69 -5.45 -1.50
N GLY A 256 30.45 -5.89 -1.29
CA GLY A 256 29.22 -5.20 -1.68
C GLY A 256 28.98 -5.07 -3.19
N LYS A 257 29.79 -5.69 -4.06
CA LYS A 257 29.69 -5.52 -5.52
C LYS A 257 28.65 -6.43 -6.17
N ARG A 258 28.27 -7.51 -5.48
CA ARG A 258 27.30 -8.50 -5.96
C ARG A 258 26.22 -8.68 -4.90
N ALA A 259 25.00 -8.90 -5.37
CA ALA A 259 23.87 -9.20 -4.51
C ALA A 259 23.00 -10.28 -5.14
N GLN A 260 22.41 -11.12 -4.31
CA GLN A 260 21.40 -12.11 -4.71
C GLN A 260 20.25 -12.04 -3.72
N ALA A 261 19.02 -12.09 -4.25
CA ALA A 261 17.82 -12.15 -3.44
C ALA A 261 17.23 -13.57 -3.49
N PHE A 262 16.74 -14.04 -2.35
CA PHE A 262 16.03 -15.30 -2.19
C PHE A 262 14.78 -15.13 -1.32
N PRO A 263 13.77 -16.00 -1.47
CA PRO A 263 12.69 -16.13 -0.48
C PRO A 263 13.23 -16.33 0.94
N LEU A 264 12.55 -15.76 1.95
CA LEU A 264 12.84 -16.07 3.35
C LEU A 264 12.00 -17.26 3.78
N THR A 265 12.57 -18.47 3.76
CA THR A 265 11.82 -19.70 4.03
C THR A 265 11.64 -19.93 5.53
N ASN A 266 12.69 -19.74 6.33
CA ASN A 266 12.63 -19.96 7.76
C ASN A 266 13.57 -19.04 8.55
N VAL A 267 13.20 -18.76 9.80
CA VAL A 267 14.05 -18.10 10.80
C VAL A 267 14.01 -18.97 12.06
N ILE A 268 15.16 -19.55 12.41
CA ILE A 268 15.28 -20.51 13.52
C ILE A 268 16.26 -19.99 14.57
N LEU A 269 15.94 -20.21 15.85
CA LEU A 269 16.90 -19.98 16.93
C LEU A 269 17.78 -21.23 17.06
N LEU A 270 19.08 -21.07 16.83
CA LEU A 270 20.04 -22.16 16.91
C LEU A 270 20.40 -22.48 18.38
N PRO A 271 20.91 -23.68 18.67
CA PRO A 271 21.35 -24.04 20.02
C PRO A 271 22.44 -23.12 20.59
N SER A 272 23.19 -22.41 19.73
CA SER A 272 24.15 -21.39 20.14
C SER A 272 23.50 -20.14 20.74
N GLY A 273 22.20 -19.95 20.51
CA GLY A 273 21.46 -18.72 20.82
C GLY A 273 21.41 -17.73 19.66
N ASP A 274 22.17 -17.95 18.60
CA ASP A 274 22.15 -17.14 17.37
C ASP A 274 21.00 -17.54 16.44
N TRP A 275 20.71 -16.69 15.46
CA TRP A 275 19.61 -16.92 14.52
C TRP A 275 20.09 -17.51 13.20
N GLY A 276 19.49 -18.61 12.77
CA GLY A 276 19.63 -19.16 11.42
C GLY A 276 18.55 -18.61 10.49
N ILE A 277 18.98 -17.98 9.39
CA ILE A 277 18.13 -17.46 8.32
C ILE A 277 18.24 -18.41 7.14
N MET A 278 17.13 -19.05 6.76
CA MET A 278 17.09 -20.06 5.69
C MET A 278 16.38 -19.51 4.45
N TRP A 279 16.83 -19.93 3.27
CA TRP A 279 16.18 -19.62 1.98
C TRP A 279 15.99 -20.84 1.07
N SER A 280 16.52 -21.99 1.46
CA SER A 280 16.26 -23.29 0.85
C SER A 280 15.18 -24.05 1.63
N GLU A 281 14.48 -24.93 0.94
CA GLU A 281 13.53 -25.91 1.51
C GLU A 281 14.17 -27.28 1.69
N ASP A 282 15.09 -27.64 0.79
CA ASP A 282 15.98 -28.79 0.92
C ASP A 282 17.12 -28.43 1.88
N ILE A 283 17.12 -29.02 3.08
CA ILE A 283 17.99 -28.71 4.23
C ILE A 283 19.13 -29.72 4.36
N ASP A 284 18.97 -30.93 3.83
CA ASP A 284 19.94 -32.03 3.86
C ASP A 284 20.54 -32.35 2.49
N GLY A 285 20.01 -31.74 1.42
CA GLY A 285 20.55 -31.74 0.06
C GLY A 285 20.28 -33.04 -0.67
N ASP A 286 19.41 -33.91 -0.14
CA ASP A 286 19.12 -35.22 -0.70
C ASP A 286 18.07 -35.17 -1.84
N GLY A 287 17.52 -33.99 -2.11
CA GLY A 287 16.45 -33.77 -3.09
C GLY A 287 15.10 -34.34 -2.65
N GLY A 288 14.98 -34.72 -1.38
CA GLY A 288 13.81 -35.18 -0.66
C GLY A 288 13.23 -34.09 0.24
N PHE A 289 12.17 -34.46 0.96
CA PHE A 289 11.36 -33.52 1.74
C PHE A 289 11.91 -33.36 3.16
N ASP A 290 12.75 -32.35 3.38
CA ASP A 290 13.11 -31.93 4.75
C ASP A 290 12.09 -30.96 5.34
N ALA A 291 11.79 -29.92 4.57
CA ALA A 291 10.80 -28.92 4.91
C ALA A 291 10.22 -28.32 3.62
N ASP A 292 8.91 -28.49 3.42
CA ASP A 292 8.20 -27.91 2.28
C ASP A 292 7.46 -26.64 2.75
N PHE A 293 8.20 -25.54 2.89
CA PHE A 293 7.65 -24.28 3.43
C PHE A 293 6.60 -23.67 2.50
N ASN A 294 6.75 -23.89 1.20
CA ASN A 294 5.80 -23.53 0.16
C ASN A 294 4.95 -24.73 -0.33
N ASP A 295 4.89 -25.82 0.44
CA ASP A 295 4.07 -27.05 0.31
C ASP A 295 3.75 -27.41 -1.15
N ASN A 296 4.70 -27.21 -2.08
CA ASN A 296 4.46 -27.37 -3.51
C ASN A 296 4.71 -28.83 -3.95
N ASP A 297 4.88 -29.74 -2.98
CA ASP A 297 5.32 -31.11 -3.13
C ASP A 297 6.67 -31.22 -3.86
N ALA A 298 7.52 -30.19 -3.74
CA ALA A 298 8.89 -30.17 -4.23
C ALA A 298 9.84 -29.44 -3.27
N ALA A 299 10.92 -30.11 -2.87
CA ALA A 299 11.97 -29.45 -2.12
C ALA A 299 12.74 -28.50 -3.05
N ASP A 300 12.55 -27.19 -2.86
CA ASP A 300 13.29 -26.21 -3.63
C ASP A 300 14.69 -26.00 -3.05
N PHE A 301 15.66 -26.66 -3.67
CA PHE A 301 17.07 -26.45 -3.36
C PHE A 301 17.60 -25.15 -3.99
N ARG A 302 18.04 -24.21 -3.14
CA ARG A 302 18.53 -22.88 -3.57
C ARG A 302 19.95 -22.61 -3.06
N PRO A 303 21.00 -23.15 -3.70
CA PRO A 303 22.37 -22.93 -3.27
C PRO A 303 22.81 -21.49 -3.51
N LEU A 304 23.66 -20.98 -2.62
CA LEU A 304 24.32 -19.71 -2.83
C LEU A 304 25.25 -19.76 -4.06
N PRO A 305 25.16 -18.81 -5.00
CA PRO A 305 26.06 -18.75 -6.14
C PRO A 305 27.52 -18.58 -5.72
N ALA A 306 28.43 -19.25 -6.42
CA ALA A 306 29.88 -19.19 -6.15
C ALA A 306 30.43 -17.76 -6.16
N GLU A 307 29.75 -16.84 -6.84
CA GLU A 307 30.08 -15.43 -6.90
C GLU A 307 29.99 -14.67 -5.58
N LEU A 308 29.23 -15.19 -4.62
CA LEU A 308 29.04 -14.62 -3.28
C LEU A 308 29.94 -15.28 -2.23
N LEU A 309 30.55 -16.42 -2.56
CA LEU A 309 31.42 -17.17 -1.68
C LEU A 309 32.80 -16.51 -1.57
N ILE A 310 33.40 -16.65 -0.40
CA ILE A 310 34.79 -16.28 -0.13
C ILE A 310 35.63 -17.55 0.07
N PRO A 311 36.97 -17.47 -0.07
CA PRO A 311 37.84 -18.59 0.28
C PRO A 311 37.64 -19.00 1.73
N ASP A 312 37.76 -20.29 2.01
CA ASP A 312 37.76 -20.92 3.34
C ASP A 312 38.47 -20.05 4.40
N VAL A 313 37.71 -19.57 5.39
CA VAL A 313 38.18 -18.74 6.51
C VAL A 313 38.25 -19.55 7.80
N ASP A 314 37.39 -20.55 7.99
CA ASP A 314 37.31 -21.32 9.23
C ASP A 314 38.10 -22.64 9.23
N SER A 315 38.75 -22.94 8.10
CA SER A 315 39.60 -24.12 7.85
C SER A 315 38.85 -25.46 7.83
N ASP A 316 37.56 -25.46 7.52
CA ASP A 316 36.76 -26.67 7.35
C ASP A 316 36.95 -27.33 5.96
N GLY A 317 37.66 -26.66 5.05
CA GLY A 317 37.96 -27.10 3.69
C GLY A 317 36.97 -26.62 2.64
N ASN A 318 36.00 -25.76 2.98
CA ASN A 318 34.92 -25.30 2.12
C ASN A 318 34.91 -23.78 1.96
N ALA A 319 34.15 -23.27 0.99
CA ALA A 319 34.06 -21.84 0.74
C ALA A 319 32.95 -21.23 1.60
N ASP A 320 33.24 -20.12 2.28
CA ASP A 320 32.34 -19.52 3.26
C ASP A 320 31.49 -18.40 2.67
N PHE A 321 30.50 -17.97 3.47
CA PHE A 321 29.81 -16.70 3.28
C PHE A 321 29.92 -15.82 4.54
N ARG A 322 30.48 -14.60 4.38
CA ARG A 322 30.58 -13.56 5.42
C ARG A 322 30.05 -12.21 4.94
N GLY A 323 29.06 -12.26 4.05
CA GLY A 323 28.48 -11.09 3.41
C GLY A 323 27.47 -10.33 4.28
N ARG A 324 27.07 -9.14 3.80
CA ARG A 324 25.96 -8.39 4.39
C ARG A 324 24.63 -9.07 4.05
N VAL A 325 23.78 -9.25 5.04
CA VAL A 325 22.48 -9.91 4.96
C VAL A 325 21.40 -8.88 5.26
N LEU A 326 20.50 -8.66 4.31
CA LEU A 326 19.28 -7.88 4.54
C LEU A 326 18.09 -8.81 4.60
N ILE A 327 17.23 -8.61 5.60
CA ILE A 327 15.88 -9.15 5.55
C ILE A 327 14.96 -8.02 5.15
N GLN A 328 14.22 -8.23 4.07
CA GLN A 328 13.31 -7.23 3.54
C GLN A 328 11.89 -7.78 3.54
N SER A 329 10.96 -6.97 4.02
CA SER A 329 9.54 -7.22 3.81
C SER A 329 9.10 -6.47 2.57
N ARG A 330 8.01 -6.93 1.94
CA ARG A 330 7.29 -6.09 1.00
C ARG A 330 6.82 -4.84 1.74
N ARG A 331 6.91 -3.69 1.08
CA ARG A 331 6.44 -2.43 1.67
C ARG A 331 4.91 -2.47 1.73
N MET A 332 4.38 -2.35 2.95
CA MET A 332 2.92 -2.38 3.20
C MET A 332 2.28 -1.01 2.92
N ASN A 333 3.04 0.08 3.10
CA ASN A 333 2.59 1.48 3.00
C ASN A 333 2.89 2.13 1.64
N ASP A 334 2.30 1.60 0.57
CA ASP A 334 2.46 2.10 -0.79
C ASP A 334 1.11 2.43 -1.46
N TYR A 335 1.10 2.50 -2.79
CA TYR A 335 -0.11 2.66 -3.57
C TYR A 335 -0.82 1.31 -3.65
N ASN A 336 -2.02 1.28 -3.09
CA ASN A 336 -2.91 0.13 -3.13
C ASN A 336 -4.07 0.47 -4.06
N TRP A 337 -4.86 -0.53 -4.41
CA TRP A 337 -6.03 -0.34 -5.25
C TRP A 337 -7.22 -1.13 -4.75
N PHE A 338 -8.39 -0.66 -5.14
CA PHE A 338 -9.63 -1.40 -5.07
C PHE A 338 -10.49 -1.06 -6.29
N LEU A 339 -11.45 -1.93 -6.60
CA LEU A 339 -12.37 -1.73 -7.72
C LEU A 339 -13.73 -1.35 -7.19
N THR A 340 -14.37 -0.39 -7.84
CA THR A 340 -15.81 -0.20 -7.72
C THR A 340 -16.48 -0.75 -8.97
N VAL A 341 -17.32 -1.76 -8.80
CA VAL A 341 -17.99 -2.45 -9.91
C VAL A 341 -19.46 -2.09 -9.95
N ARG A 342 -19.91 -1.68 -11.13
CA ARG A 342 -21.32 -1.34 -11.41
C ARG A 342 -21.89 -2.31 -12.42
N ARG A 343 -22.91 -3.09 -12.00
CA ARG A 343 -23.64 -4.00 -12.87
C ARG A 343 -25.07 -3.53 -13.13
N ARG A 344 -25.63 -3.98 -14.25
CA ARG A 344 -27.05 -3.81 -14.57
C ARG A 344 -27.81 -5.08 -14.16
N GLY A 345 -29.14 -5.00 -14.05
CA GLY A 345 -29.99 -6.16 -13.77
C GLY A 345 -29.96 -7.29 -14.82
N ASP A 346 -29.22 -7.12 -15.92
CA ASP A 346 -28.91 -8.18 -16.90
C ASP A 346 -27.62 -8.97 -16.55
N GLY A 347 -26.94 -8.60 -15.47
CA GLY A 347 -25.69 -9.21 -15.02
C GLY A 347 -24.43 -8.65 -15.68
N ALA A 348 -24.54 -7.81 -16.71
CA ALA A 348 -23.38 -7.28 -17.40
C ALA A 348 -22.67 -6.19 -16.57
N VAL A 349 -21.33 -6.22 -16.55
CA VAL A 349 -20.49 -5.20 -15.93
C VAL A 349 -20.44 -3.96 -16.82
N ARG A 350 -21.07 -2.88 -16.39
CA ARG A 350 -21.21 -1.64 -17.18
C ARG A 350 -20.07 -0.68 -16.97
N SER A 351 -19.54 -0.65 -15.75
CA SER A 351 -18.39 0.18 -15.42
C SER A 351 -17.61 -0.50 -14.32
N VAL A 352 -16.30 -0.54 -14.51
CA VAL A 352 -15.33 -0.80 -13.46
C VAL A 352 -14.50 0.45 -13.33
N ASP A 353 -14.37 0.96 -12.12
CA ASP A 353 -13.45 2.07 -11.84
C ASP A 353 -12.35 1.54 -10.92
N VAL A 354 -11.09 1.69 -11.34
CA VAL A 354 -9.91 1.38 -10.54
C VAL A 354 -9.63 2.58 -9.66
N VAL A 355 -9.78 2.41 -8.35
CA VAL A 355 -9.51 3.44 -7.37
C VAL A 355 -8.12 3.19 -6.81
N VAL A 356 -7.21 4.14 -7.04
CA VAL A 356 -5.87 4.08 -6.47
C VAL A 356 -5.83 4.92 -5.21
N ARG A 357 -5.29 4.33 -4.15
CA ARG A 357 -5.17 4.94 -2.82
C ARG A 357 -3.73 4.84 -2.34
N TYR A 358 -3.35 5.74 -1.45
CA TYR A 358 -2.09 5.71 -0.73
C TYR A 358 -2.38 5.41 0.73
N SER A 359 -2.22 4.14 1.13
CA SER A 359 -2.15 3.61 2.51
C SER A 359 -2.46 2.11 2.51
N ASP A 360 -2.05 1.43 3.58
CA ASP A 360 -2.12 -0.01 3.86
C ASP A 360 -3.52 -0.55 4.24
N GLY A 361 -4.54 0.31 4.31
CA GLY A 361 -5.91 -0.09 4.69
C GLY A 361 -6.75 1.12 5.08
N VAL A 362 -8.08 1.01 5.04
CA VAL A 362 -8.96 2.07 5.60
C VAL A 362 -9.23 1.69 7.05
N ASP A 363 -9.16 2.65 7.98
CA ASP A 363 -9.74 2.42 9.31
C ASP A 363 -11.27 2.35 9.15
N PRO A 364 -11.96 1.42 9.82
CA PRO A 364 -13.42 1.38 9.85
C PRO A 364 -14.10 2.78 9.94
N THR A 365 -13.59 3.65 10.81
CA THR A 365 -14.11 5.00 11.04
C THR A 365 -13.92 5.97 9.86
N GLU A 366 -12.95 5.72 8.97
CA GLU A 366 -12.66 6.53 7.78
C GLU A 366 -13.62 6.23 6.61
N GLU A 367 -14.40 5.15 6.71
CA GLU A 367 -15.46 4.80 5.74
C GLU A 367 -16.83 5.34 6.12
N ARG A 368 -16.87 6.28 7.07
CA ARG A 368 -18.15 6.80 7.55
C ARG A 368 -18.95 7.41 6.40
N VAL A 369 -20.20 6.98 6.31
CA VAL A 369 -21.16 7.50 5.34
C VAL A 369 -21.78 8.78 5.89
N PHE A 370 -21.88 9.83 5.07
CA PHE A 370 -22.49 11.11 5.41
C PHE A 370 -23.75 11.33 4.60
N GLN A 371 -24.73 12.03 5.18
CA GLN A 371 -25.94 12.41 4.46
C GLN A 371 -25.58 13.42 3.37
N ALA A 372 -25.97 13.17 2.13
CA ALA A 372 -25.68 14.04 1.02
C ALA A 372 -26.79 14.07 -0.04
N SER A 373 -26.86 15.14 -0.83
CA SER A 373 -27.82 15.22 -1.94
C SER A 373 -27.11 15.26 -3.26
N PHE A 374 -27.22 14.15 -4.00
CA PHE A 374 -26.84 14.07 -5.40
C PHE A 374 -28.07 14.38 -6.24
N ALA A 375 -28.04 15.50 -6.97
CA ALA A 375 -29.09 15.88 -7.90
C ALA A 375 -28.58 15.76 -9.33
N GLY A 376 -29.28 14.99 -10.16
CA GLY A 376 -28.92 14.78 -11.56
C GLY A 376 -28.90 16.11 -12.31
N GLY A 377 -27.83 16.36 -13.06
CA GLY A 377 -27.66 17.60 -13.84
C GLY A 377 -27.19 18.83 -13.05
N SER A 378 -26.98 18.72 -11.73
CA SER A 378 -26.36 19.76 -10.90
C SER A 378 -24.96 19.32 -10.48
N SER A 379 -23.93 20.11 -10.74
CA SER A 379 -22.58 19.82 -10.20
C SER A 379 -22.43 20.15 -8.72
N VAL A 380 -23.47 20.70 -8.08
CA VAL A 380 -23.45 21.05 -6.66
C VAL A 380 -24.20 19.99 -5.86
N ILE A 381 -23.55 19.52 -4.80
CA ILE A 381 -24.13 18.63 -3.79
C ILE A 381 -24.11 19.29 -2.41
N GLY A 382 -25.11 18.96 -1.59
CA GLY A 382 -25.13 19.33 -0.17
C GLY A 382 -24.69 18.14 0.67
N VAL A 383 -23.86 18.40 1.70
CA VAL A 383 -23.38 17.37 2.63
C VAL A 383 -23.62 17.84 4.06
N LYS A 384 -24.03 16.91 4.92
CA LYS A 384 -24.30 17.16 6.33
C LYS A 384 -23.23 16.53 7.21
N LYS A 385 -22.92 17.15 8.35
CA LYS A 385 -22.10 16.54 9.40
C LYS A 385 -22.82 15.33 9.99
N TRP A 386 -22.06 14.44 10.61
CA TRP A 386 -22.65 13.33 11.35
C TRP A 386 -23.38 13.82 12.61
N ALA A 387 -24.25 12.98 13.17
CA ALA A 387 -25.08 13.34 14.33
C ALA A 387 -24.26 13.64 15.60
N ASP A 388 -23.06 13.04 15.72
CA ASP A 388 -22.11 13.28 16.83
C ASP A 388 -21.24 14.55 16.62
N GLY A 389 -21.44 15.27 15.51
CA GLY A 389 -20.64 16.45 15.15
C GLY A 389 -19.38 16.14 14.33
N THR A 390 -19.09 14.87 14.03
CA THR A 390 -17.95 14.48 13.19
C THR A 390 -18.07 15.10 11.81
N GLU A 391 -16.97 15.70 11.36
CA GLU A 391 -16.88 16.37 10.07
C GLU A 391 -16.39 15.42 8.97
N PRO A 392 -16.98 15.48 7.77
CA PRO A 392 -16.48 14.75 6.62
C PRO A 392 -15.11 15.29 6.16
N ASN A 393 -14.25 14.40 5.66
CA ASN A 393 -12.92 14.74 5.12
C ASN A 393 -13.01 15.38 3.71
N ILE A 394 -13.67 16.53 3.61
CA ILE A 394 -13.92 17.21 2.34
C ILE A 394 -12.80 18.21 2.06
N LEU A 395 -12.03 17.99 0.99
CA LEU A 395 -11.01 18.93 0.53
C LEU A 395 -11.07 19.09 -0.99
N LYS A 396 -10.74 20.30 -1.46
CA LYS A 396 -10.61 20.58 -2.88
C LYS A 396 -9.54 19.67 -3.51
N GLY A 397 -9.87 19.10 -4.67
CA GLY A 397 -9.03 18.18 -5.42
C GLY A 397 -9.15 16.72 -5.01
N LYS A 398 -9.77 16.42 -3.85
CA LYS A 398 -10.08 15.05 -3.41
C LYS A 398 -11.36 14.53 -4.08
N PHE A 399 -11.80 13.34 -3.69
CA PHE A 399 -12.96 12.67 -4.24
C PHE A 399 -14.09 12.54 -3.23
N VAL A 400 -15.31 12.49 -3.75
CA VAL A 400 -16.50 12.02 -3.04
C VAL A 400 -17.01 10.76 -3.74
N PHE A 401 -17.35 9.76 -2.94
CA PHE A 401 -18.00 8.54 -3.41
C PHE A 401 -19.50 8.61 -3.12
N ASP A 402 -20.30 8.56 -4.18
CA ASP A 402 -21.74 8.34 -4.10
C ASP A 402 -21.97 6.84 -3.93
N ILE A 403 -22.24 6.42 -2.70
CA ILE A 403 -22.36 5.00 -2.33
C ILE A 403 -23.62 4.37 -2.93
N VAL A 404 -24.68 5.16 -3.15
CA VAL A 404 -25.93 4.63 -3.73
C VAL A 404 -25.71 4.27 -5.19
N ASN A 405 -25.07 5.16 -5.94
CA ASN A 405 -24.82 4.94 -7.37
C ASN A 405 -23.48 4.27 -7.69
N ALA A 406 -22.65 4.00 -6.67
CA ALA A 406 -21.27 3.52 -6.78
C ALA A 406 -20.41 4.33 -7.76
N ARG A 407 -20.44 5.68 -7.62
CA ARG A 407 -19.72 6.60 -8.52
C ARG A 407 -18.79 7.53 -7.77
N TRP A 408 -17.67 7.83 -8.41
CA TRP A 408 -16.68 8.78 -7.93
C TRP A 408 -16.81 10.13 -8.62
N TYR A 409 -16.69 11.20 -7.84
CA TYR A 409 -16.67 12.56 -8.34
C TYR A 409 -15.50 13.33 -7.72
N ARG A 410 -14.73 14.06 -8.54
CA ARG A 410 -13.66 14.92 -8.06
C ARG A 410 -14.24 16.25 -7.56
N ILE A 411 -13.77 16.70 -6.40
CA ILE A 411 -14.22 17.91 -5.73
C ILE A 411 -13.45 19.11 -6.29
N GLN A 412 -14.16 20.10 -6.83
CA GLN A 412 -13.61 21.33 -7.39
C GLN A 412 -13.59 22.49 -6.39
N ASP A 413 -14.59 22.55 -5.52
CA ASP A 413 -14.71 23.58 -4.50
C ASP A 413 -15.55 23.11 -3.31
N VAL A 414 -15.28 23.67 -2.13
CA VAL A 414 -15.98 23.36 -0.89
C VAL A 414 -16.29 24.67 -0.18
N GLN A 415 -17.55 24.84 0.22
CA GLN A 415 -18.00 25.97 1.00
C GLN A 415 -18.69 25.47 2.26
N GLU A 416 -18.17 25.87 3.41
CA GLU A 416 -18.80 25.61 4.69
C GLU A 416 -19.96 26.59 4.91
N LYS A 417 -20.95 26.15 5.67
CA LYS A 417 -22.11 26.97 6.03
C LYS A 417 -21.67 28.27 6.71
N PRO A 418 -21.98 29.43 6.10
CA PRO A 418 -21.71 30.72 6.73
C PRO A 418 -22.48 30.89 8.06
N LEU A 419 -21.88 31.59 9.02
CA LEU A 419 -22.48 31.88 10.33
C LEU A 419 -23.88 32.51 10.27
N PHE A 420 -24.16 33.28 9.23
CA PHE A 420 -25.44 33.98 9.02
C PHE A 420 -26.16 33.53 7.74
N ALA A 421 -25.91 32.29 7.31
CA ALA A 421 -26.55 31.75 6.12
C ALA A 421 -28.08 31.64 6.32
N SER A 422 -28.83 32.21 5.38
CA SER A 422 -30.28 32.07 5.27
C SER A 422 -30.60 31.44 3.91
N GLY A 423 -31.52 30.47 3.89
CA GLY A 423 -31.93 29.76 2.68
C GLY A 423 -32.22 28.28 2.90
N SER A 424 -33.06 27.70 2.04
CA SER A 424 -33.52 26.30 2.14
C SER A 424 -32.42 25.25 1.97
N PHE A 425 -31.25 25.63 1.43
CA PHE A 425 -30.10 24.71 1.32
C PHE A 425 -29.39 24.57 2.67
N TRP A 426 -28.96 25.70 3.24
CA TRP A 426 -28.22 25.75 4.50
C TRP A 426 -29.06 25.37 5.74
N SER A 427 -30.38 25.22 5.60
CA SER A 427 -31.23 24.61 6.63
C SER A 427 -31.06 23.09 6.72
N ASN A 428 -30.59 22.45 5.64
CA ASN A 428 -30.50 20.99 5.54
C ASN A 428 -29.05 20.48 5.47
N TYR A 429 -28.11 21.32 5.00
CA TYR A 429 -26.71 20.94 4.80
C TYR A 429 -25.73 21.89 5.48
N ASP A 430 -24.57 21.34 5.82
CA ASP A 430 -23.46 22.06 6.46
C ASP A 430 -22.37 22.43 5.46
N TYR A 431 -22.27 21.69 4.36
CA TYR A 431 -21.30 21.93 3.29
C TYR A 431 -21.99 21.98 1.92
N LEU A 432 -21.54 22.91 1.09
CA LEU A 432 -21.81 22.96 -0.34
C LEU A 432 -20.55 22.50 -1.06
N VAL A 433 -20.64 21.41 -1.80
CA VAL A 433 -19.52 20.83 -2.54
C VAL A 433 -19.80 20.95 -4.02
N THR A 434 -18.87 21.57 -4.75
CA THR A 434 -18.92 21.63 -6.22
C THR A 434 -18.07 20.52 -6.80
N LEU A 435 -18.67 19.72 -7.66
CA LEU A 435 -18.08 18.58 -8.34
C LEU A 435 -17.58 18.98 -9.73
N GLU A 436 -16.57 18.28 -10.22
CA GLU A 436 -16.06 18.44 -11.59
C GLU A 436 -17.09 18.01 -12.64
N THR A 437 -17.79 16.92 -12.36
CA THR A 437 -18.80 16.35 -13.24
C THR A 437 -20.15 16.32 -12.53
N THR A 438 -21.22 16.50 -13.31
CA THR A 438 -22.58 16.41 -12.77
C THR A 438 -22.92 14.97 -12.40
N PRO A 439 -23.54 14.71 -11.25
CA PRO A 439 -24.04 13.39 -10.88
C PRO A 439 -24.96 12.83 -11.96
N ARG A 440 -24.76 11.55 -12.26
CA ARG A 440 -25.62 10.79 -13.17
C ARG A 440 -26.44 9.81 -12.33
N LEU A 441 -27.62 10.26 -11.91
CA LEU A 441 -28.56 9.46 -11.10
C LEU A 441 -29.23 8.33 -11.88
N LYS A 442 -29.05 8.27 -13.20
CA LYS A 442 -29.84 7.37 -14.06
C LYS A 442 -29.08 7.01 -15.32
N ASP A 443 -28.17 6.05 -15.22
CA ASP A 443 -28.09 5.11 -16.33
C ASP A 443 -29.34 4.23 -16.19
N THR A 444 -30.10 4.03 -17.27
CA THR A 444 -31.40 3.34 -17.31
C THR A 444 -31.25 1.84 -17.04
N ALA A 445 -30.62 1.49 -15.93
CA ALA A 445 -30.08 0.18 -15.59
C ALA A 445 -30.93 -0.55 -14.56
N GLY A 446 -32.26 -0.41 -14.65
CA GLY A 446 -33.22 -1.13 -13.82
C GLY A 446 -33.25 -0.58 -12.40
N THR A 447 -34.46 -0.30 -11.92
CA THR A 447 -34.76 -0.21 -10.49
C THR A 447 -33.96 -1.27 -9.74
N ASP A 448 -32.96 -0.85 -8.97
CA ASP A 448 -32.38 -1.70 -7.94
C ASP A 448 -33.40 -1.77 -6.78
N GLY A 449 -33.28 -2.76 -5.92
CA GLY A 449 -34.16 -2.88 -4.75
C GLY A 449 -33.89 -1.81 -3.68
N LEU A 450 -33.00 -0.85 -3.97
CA LEU A 450 -32.64 0.27 -3.11
C LEU A 450 -33.43 1.54 -3.50
N ASP A 451 -33.86 1.66 -4.77
CA ASP A 451 -34.75 2.68 -5.39
C ASP A 451 -36.21 2.60 -4.91
N GLY A 452 -36.43 2.43 -3.62
CA GLY A 452 -37.79 2.46 -3.05
C GLY A 452 -37.91 2.30 -1.53
N SER A 453 -36.82 2.01 -0.82
CA SER A 453 -36.87 1.89 0.66
C SER A 453 -35.64 2.39 1.42
N VAL A 454 -34.53 2.71 0.74
CA VAL A 454 -33.44 3.48 1.38
C VAL A 454 -33.66 4.99 1.23
N ASP A 455 -34.64 5.36 0.40
CA ASP A 455 -35.32 6.65 0.39
C ASP A 455 -36.29 6.74 1.57
N GLY A 456 -35.74 6.73 2.78
CA GLY A 456 -36.48 6.96 4.03
C GLY A 456 -37.17 5.73 4.62
N SER A 457 -36.57 5.16 5.67
CA SER A 457 -37.12 5.10 7.05
C SER A 457 -36.43 4.02 7.91
N ALA A 458 -35.48 4.41 8.78
CA ALA A 458 -35.37 4.05 10.22
C ALA A 458 -33.92 4.12 10.76
N PRO A 459 -33.71 4.36 12.08
CA PRO A 459 -34.26 5.42 12.94
C PRO A 459 -33.29 6.62 12.93
N GLY A 460 -33.71 7.74 12.34
CA GLY A 460 -32.86 8.95 12.18
C GLY A 460 -33.09 9.75 10.89
N GLY A 461 -33.90 9.25 9.96
CA GLY A 461 -34.47 10.02 8.84
C GLY A 461 -33.45 10.46 7.78
N LEU A 462 -32.97 9.53 6.97
CA LEU A 462 -32.25 9.83 5.73
C LEU A 462 -33.24 9.94 4.57
N THR A 463 -33.66 11.17 4.29
CA THR A 463 -34.40 11.56 3.06
C THR A 463 -33.44 11.95 1.93
N PHE A 464 -32.16 11.63 2.08
CA PHE A 464 -31.04 12.14 1.30
C PHE A 464 -30.19 10.96 0.81
N GLY A 465 -29.50 11.13 -0.32
CA GLY A 465 -28.46 10.20 -0.75
C GLY A 465 -27.32 10.10 0.27
N ALA A 466 -26.36 9.24 -0.03
CA ALA A 466 -25.26 8.93 0.87
C ALA A 466 -23.91 9.17 0.18
N ALA A 467 -23.04 9.92 0.86
CA ALA A 467 -21.71 10.25 0.37
C ALA A 467 -20.64 9.76 1.34
N MET A 468 -19.50 9.37 0.82
CA MET A 468 -18.35 9.02 1.64
C MET A 468 -17.11 9.74 1.10
N PHE A 469 -16.17 10.03 2.01
CA PHE A 469 -14.96 10.80 1.73
C PHE A 469 -13.70 10.04 2.16
N PRO A 470 -13.36 8.93 1.49
CA PRO A 470 -12.22 8.13 1.89
C PRO A 470 -10.92 8.93 1.82
N PRO A 471 -10.05 8.82 2.84
CA PRO A 471 -8.72 9.41 2.78
C PRO A 471 -7.84 8.67 1.77
N GLY A 472 -6.71 9.29 1.43
CA GLY A 472 -5.67 8.63 0.64
C GLY A 472 -5.97 8.38 -0.84
N ILE A 473 -7.17 8.66 -1.36
CA ILE A 473 -7.48 8.48 -2.79
C ILE A 473 -6.61 9.40 -3.63
N VAL A 474 -5.78 8.79 -4.50
CA VAL A 474 -4.85 9.48 -5.39
C VAL A 474 -5.57 9.87 -6.68
N ASP A 475 -6.19 8.89 -7.33
CA ASP A 475 -7.00 9.10 -8.54
C ASP A 475 -7.95 7.93 -8.77
N VAL A 476 -8.94 8.15 -9.63
CA VAL A 476 -9.94 7.15 -10.03
C VAL A 476 -9.92 6.99 -11.54
N TYR A 477 -9.65 5.77 -12.00
CA TYR A 477 -9.49 5.45 -13.41
C TYR A 477 -10.67 4.61 -13.92
N PRO A 478 -11.56 5.17 -14.74
CA PRO A 478 -12.64 4.38 -15.32
C PRO A 478 -12.11 3.45 -16.42
N MET A 479 -12.34 2.14 -16.29
CA MET A 479 -12.05 1.13 -17.31
C MET A 479 -13.21 0.94 -18.29
N GLY A 480 -14.40 1.43 -17.95
CA GLY A 480 -15.60 1.26 -18.76
C GLY A 480 -16.23 -0.13 -18.60
N SER A 481 -16.99 -0.56 -19.60
CA SER A 481 -17.72 -1.82 -19.57
C SER A 481 -16.86 -3.01 -19.94
N ILE A 482 -16.96 -4.09 -19.18
CA ILE A 482 -16.25 -5.34 -19.42
C ILE A 482 -17.29 -6.42 -19.76
N GLY A 483 -17.10 -7.10 -20.88
CA GLY A 483 -17.97 -8.20 -21.30
C GLY A 483 -17.73 -9.45 -20.45
N ILE A 484 -18.77 -10.27 -20.28
CA ILE A 484 -18.62 -11.57 -19.61
C ILE A 484 -17.75 -12.48 -20.51
N PRO A 485 -16.59 -12.97 -20.03
CA PRO A 485 -15.75 -13.92 -20.76
C PRO A 485 -16.54 -15.18 -21.13
N GLU A 486 -16.23 -15.80 -22.27
CA GLU A 486 -16.89 -17.06 -22.69
C GLU A 486 -16.70 -18.18 -21.65
N GLU A 487 -15.59 -18.17 -20.93
CA GLU A 487 -15.29 -19.16 -19.88
C GLU A 487 -16.21 -19.07 -18.66
N LEU A 488 -16.90 -17.93 -18.47
CA LEU A 488 -17.80 -17.66 -17.34
C LEU A 488 -19.28 -17.60 -17.77
N LYS A 489 -19.59 -17.86 -19.04
CA LYS A 489 -20.96 -18.02 -19.53
C LYS A 489 -21.42 -19.46 -19.37
#